data_AF-A0A967GS44-F1
#
_entry.id   AF-A0A967GS44-F1
#
_cell.length_a   1.000
_cell.length_b   1.000
_cell.length_c   1.000
_cell.angle_alpha   90.00
_cell.angle_beta   90.00
_cell.angle_gamma   90.00
#
_symmetry.space_group_name_H-M   'P 1'
#
loop_
_entity.id
_entity.type
_entity.pdbx_description
1 polymer ?
#
loop_
_entity_poly.entity_id
_entity_poly.type
_entity_poly.pdbx_seq_one_letter_code
_entity_poly.pdbx_strand_id
1 'polypeptide(L)'
;MGKWKDPRFTGTRVPTFREVAAVVPEGKKFYIEVKCGTEIVPRLLSEIDESKLRDEQIVVISFHSDVIAEIKNRRPEWIANWLYAFDSKKPDSPNEKMPELLRTLKSIRADGLSSNAHPGIARAHLARLREAGFQHHVWTVNDATTARRFLDLGTQSVTTDFPGRLRKALHNR
;
A
#
# COMPACT_ATOMS: atom_id res chain seq x y z
N MET A 1 4.20 10.80 23.02
CA MET A 1 4.19 9.46 22.40
C MET A 1 5.59 8.96 22.08
N GLY A 2 6.48 9.71 21.44
CA GLY A 2 7.77 9.16 20.95
C GLY A 2 8.74 8.54 21.97
N LYS A 3 8.66 8.90 23.26
CA LYS A 3 9.58 8.42 24.32
C LYS A 3 9.67 6.89 24.45
N TRP A 4 8.60 6.14 24.14
CA TRP A 4 8.65 4.67 24.20
C TRP A 4 9.65 4.07 23.21
N LYS A 5 9.96 4.78 22.12
CA LYS A 5 10.91 4.33 21.09
C LYS A 5 12.34 4.73 21.41
N ASP A 6 12.56 5.98 21.83
CA ASP A 6 13.86 6.54 22.22
C ASP A 6 13.64 7.86 22.99
N PRO A 7 14.38 8.14 24.09
CA PRO A 7 14.27 9.40 24.84
C PRO A 7 14.37 10.67 24.00
N ARG A 8 15.13 10.65 22.89
CA ARG A 8 15.29 11.80 21.98
C ARG A 8 14.00 12.25 21.30
N PHE A 9 12.96 11.41 21.29
CA PHE A 9 11.63 11.71 20.74
C PHE A 9 10.61 12.12 21.82
N THR A 10 11.10 12.55 22.98
CA THR A 10 10.25 13.19 24.00
C THR A 10 9.65 14.46 23.42
N GLY A 11 8.35 14.69 23.68
CA GLY A 11 7.62 15.84 23.14
C GLY A 11 6.87 15.56 21.83
N THR A 12 7.18 14.50 21.07
CA THR A 12 6.44 14.17 19.84
C THR A 12 4.96 13.87 20.14
N ARG A 13 4.08 14.54 19.40
CA ARG A 13 2.62 14.39 19.39
C ARG A 13 2.16 13.50 18.22
N VAL A 14 0.92 13.05 18.27
CA VAL A 14 0.29 12.40 17.12
C VAL A 14 0.02 13.49 16.08
N PRO A 15 0.55 13.37 14.85
CA PRO A 15 0.31 14.38 13.82
C PRO A 15 -1.12 14.28 13.30
N THR A 16 -1.66 15.42 12.90
CA THR A 16 -2.88 15.51 12.09
C THR A 16 -2.61 15.12 10.65
N PHE A 17 -3.65 14.80 9.88
CA PHE A 17 -3.52 14.57 8.45
C PHE A 17 -2.91 15.78 7.74
N ARG A 18 -3.42 16.99 8.03
CA ARG A 18 -2.96 18.25 7.46
C ARG A 18 -1.46 18.50 7.70
N GLU A 19 -0.95 18.23 8.90
CA GLU A 19 0.48 18.37 9.21
C GLU A 19 1.35 17.41 8.38
N VAL A 20 0.88 16.17 8.15
CA VAL A 20 1.60 15.21 7.30
C VAL A 20 1.52 15.62 5.84
N ALA A 21 0.33 15.98 5.35
CA ALA A 21 0.11 16.42 3.97
C ALA A 21 0.97 17.63 3.61
N ALA A 22 1.15 18.58 4.54
CA ALA A 22 1.95 19.78 4.33
C ALA A 22 3.46 19.52 4.12
N VAL A 23 3.97 18.36 4.55
CA VAL A 23 5.41 18.03 4.44
C VAL A 23 5.71 16.99 3.36
N VAL A 24 4.70 16.52 2.62
CA VAL A 24 4.92 15.62 1.48
C VAL A 24 5.63 16.38 0.37
N PRO A 25 6.85 15.98 -0.05
CA PRO A 25 7.57 16.69 -1.09
C PRO A 25 6.92 16.50 -2.46
N GLU A 26 7.12 17.49 -3.33
CA GLU A 26 6.80 17.34 -4.74
C GLU A 26 7.50 16.11 -5.36
N GLY A 27 6.79 15.42 -6.25
CA GLY A 27 7.28 14.20 -6.91
C GLY A 27 7.33 12.97 -6.00
N LYS A 28 6.82 13.06 -4.75
CA LYS A 28 6.63 11.91 -3.87
C LYS A 28 5.15 11.56 -3.74
N LYS A 29 4.89 10.27 -3.62
CA LYS A 29 3.56 9.71 -3.34
C LYS A 29 3.34 9.64 -1.83
N PHE A 30 2.13 9.95 -1.40
CA PHE A 30 1.64 9.78 -0.04
C PHE A 30 0.73 8.54 0.00
N TYR A 31 1.25 7.47 0.59
CA TYR A 31 0.47 6.26 0.85
C TYR A 31 -0.36 6.44 2.12
N ILE A 32 -1.68 6.40 1.98
CA ILE A 32 -2.65 6.64 3.05
C ILE A 32 -3.38 5.32 3.31
N GLU A 33 -3.08 4.69 4.45
CA GLU A 33 -3.82 3.52 4.91
C GLU A 33 -5.06 3.94 5.68
N VAL A 34 -6.25 3.61 5.16
CA VAL A 34 -7.51 3.73 5.90
C VAL A 34 -7.69 2.49 6.77
N LYS A 35 -7.68 2.68 8.09
CA LYS A 35 -7.74 1.62 9.11
C LYS A 35 -9.12 1.42 9.76
N CYS A 36 -10.15 2.08 9.23
CA CYS A 36 -11.54 1.99 9.68
C CYS A 36 -12.47 1.88 8.47
N GLY A 37 -13.78 1.98 8.69
CA GLY A 37 -14.77 1.84 7.63
C GLY A 37 -14.95 3.10 6.78
N THR A 38 -15.99 3.07 5.95
CA THR A 38 -16.39 4.11 5.00
C THR A 38 -16.69 5.46 5.65
N GLU A 39 -16.99 5.50 6.95
CA GLU A 39 -17.32 6.72 7.69
C GLU A 39 -16.24 7.82 7.62
N ILE A 40 -14.98 7.45 7.40
CA ILE A 40 -13.87 8.41 7.31
C ILE A 40 -13.73 9.04 5.92
N VAL A 41 -14.28 8.42 4.88
CA VAL A 41 -14.04 8.79 3.48
C VAL A 41 -14.46 10.24 3.18
N PRO A 42 -15.62 10.75 3.64
CA PRO A 42 -15.97 12.17 3.51
C PRO A 42 -14.91 13.12 4.08
N ARG A 43 -14.42 12.83 5.28
CA ARG A 43 -13.40 13.67 5.95
C ARG A 43 -12.05 13.57 5.25
N LEU A 44 -11.63 12.37 4.85
CA LEU A 44 -10.37 12.18 4.14
C LEU A 44 -10.32 12.99 2.84
N LEU A 45 -11.41 12.97 2.06
CA LEU A 45 -11.49 13.73 0.81
C LEU A 45 -11.43 15.24 1.08
N SER A 46 -12.17 15.73 2.07
CA SER A 46 -12.11 17.13 2.50
C SER A 46 -10.70 17.57 2.88
N GLU A 47 -9.98 16.75 3.65
CA GLU A 47 -8.60 17.05 4.06
C GLU A 47 -7.61 17.07 2.88
N ILE A 48 -7.81 16.21 1.87
CA ILE A 48 -6.99 16.19 0.67
C ILE A 48 -7.31 17.39 -0.23
N ASP A 49 -8.59 17.70 -0.43
CA ASP A 49 -9.05 18.83 -1.23
C ASP A 49 -8.55 20.18 -0.67
N GLU A 50 -8.44 20.30 0.67
CA GLU A 50 -7.90 21.47 1.35
C GLU A 50 -6.36 21.50 1.41
N SER A 51 -5.69 20.44 0.95
CA SER A 51 -4.23 20.33 0.96
C SER A 51 -3.60 20.85 -0.34
N LYS A 52 -2.26 20.81 -0.41
CA LYS A 52 -1.51 21.09 -1.65
C LYS A 52 -1.14 19.82 -2.42
N LEU A 53 -1.66 18.66 -2.00
CA LEU A 53 -1.38 17.39 -2.66
C LEU A 53 -2.11 17.35 -4.00
N ARG A 54 -1.42 16.85 -5.02
CA ARG A 54 -2.03 16.55 -6.31
C ARG A 54 -2.53 15.12 -6.34
N ASP A 55 -3.51 14.85 -7.20
CA ASP A 55 -4.11 13.52 -7.34
C ASP A 55 -3.07 12.43 -7.61
N GLU A 56 -2.03 12.71 -8.41
CA GLU A 56 -0.99 11.71 -8.73
C GLU A 56 -0.09 11.37 -7.54
N GLN A 57 -0.11 12.20 -6.48
CA GLN A 57 0.59 11.93 -5.23
C GLN A 57 -0.23 11.04 -4.31
N ILE A 58 -1.54 10.90 -4.50
CA ILE A 58 -2.40 10.15 -3.59
C ILE A 58 -2.39 8.65 -3.94
N VAL A 59 -2.09 7.82 -2.95
CA VAL A 59 -2.31 6.37 -3.02
C VAL A 59 -3.05 5.92 -1.78
N VAL A 60 -4.27 5.44 -1.93
CA VAL A 60 -5.07 4.91 -0.81
C VAL A 60 -4.89 3.41 -0.72
N ILE A 61 -4.73 2.90 0.50
CA ILE A 61 -4.70 1.45 0.78
C ILE A 61 -5.62 1.13 1.96
N SER A 62 -6.26 -0.04 1.97
CA SER A 62 -7.08 -0.49 3.10
C SER A 62 -7.32 -1.99 3.06
N PHE A 63 -7.50 -2.61 4.22
CA PHE A 63 -8.01 -3.99 4.32
C PHE A 63 -9.53 -4.06 4.07
N HIS A 64 -10.22 -2.93 4.20
CA HIS A 64 -11.66 -2.77 3.97
C HIS A 64 -11.92 -2.55 2.48
N SER A 65 -12.48 -3.56 1.79
CA SER A 65 -12.70 -3.51 0.34
C SER A 65 -13.80 -2.51 -0.05
N ASP A 66 -14.77 -2.30 0.82
CA ASP A 66 -15.82 -1.27 0.71
C ASP A 66 -15.25 0.14 0.75
N VAL A 67 -14.22 0.40 1.57
CA VAL A 67 -13.50 1.67 1.56
C VAL A 67 -12.83 1.91 0.20
N ILE A 68 -12.18 0.88 -0.37
CA ILE A 68 -11.58 1.00 -1.71
C ILE A 68 -12.65 1.30 -2.75
N ALA A 69 -13.79 0.59 -2.71
CA ALA A 69 -14.90 0.83 -3.62
C ALA A 69 -15.45 2.27 -3.50
N GLU A 70 -15.63 2.78 -2.28
CA GLU A 70 -16.13 4.14 -2.06
C GLU A 70 -15.14 5.20 -2.57
N ILE A 71 -13.85 5.04 -2.28
CA ILE A 71 -12.80 5.94 -2.79
C ILE A 71 -12.83 5.95 -4.32
N LYS A 72 -12.84 4.79 -4.98
CA LYS A 72 -12.89 4.71 -6.45
C LYS A 72 -14.19 5.24 -7.05
N ASN A 73 -15.30 5.21 -6.32
CA ASN A 73 -16.55 5.83 -6.75
C ASN A 73 -16.49 7.37 -6.70
N ARG A 74 -15.79 7.95 -5.72
CA ARG A 74 -15.72 9.41 -5.52
C ARG A 74 -14.52 10.08 -6.20
N ARG A 75 -13.44 9.33 -6.41
CA ARG A 75 -12.15 9.75 -6.99
C ARG A 75 -11.60 8.64 -7.89
N PRO A 76 -12.24 8.36 -9.04
CA PRO A 76 -11.81 7.28 -9.95
C PRO A 76 -10.37 7.43 -10.48
N GLU A 77 -9.84 8.64 -10.48
CA GLU A 77 -8.48 9.01 -10.89
C GLU A 77 -7.40 8.67 -9.85
N TRP A 78 -7.76 8.52 -8.56
CA TRP A 78 -6.80 8.16 -7.52
C TRP A 78 -6.42 6.68 -7.60
N ILE A 79 -5.17 6.37 -7.27
CA ILE A 79 -4.74 4.97 -7.09
C ILE A 79 -5.25 4.45 -5.74
N ALA A 80 -6.06 3.39 -5.75
CA ALA A 80 -6.53 2.71 -4.55
C ALA A 80 -6.24 1.20 -4.62
N ASN A 81 -5.44 0.68 -3.69
CA ASN A 81 -5.04 -0.73 -3.64
C ASN A 81 -5.64 -1.43 -2.43
N TRP A 82 -6.18 -2.63 -2.65
CA TRP A 82 -6.73 -3.44 -1.57
C TRP A 82 -5.62 -4.21 -0.86
N LEU A 83 -5.60 -4.13 0.48
CA LEU A 83 -4.68 -4.87 1.33
C LEU A 83 -5.21 -6.27 1.59
N TYR A 84 -4.35 -7.27 1.41
CA TYR A 84 -4.70 -8.66 1.67
C TYR A 84 -3.54 -9.41 2.32
N ALA A 85 -3.80 -10.11 3.42
CA ALA A 85 -2.83 -10.96 4.08
C ALA A 85 -3.10 -12.43 3.71
N PHE A 86 -2.23 -13.03 2.90
CA PHE A 86 -2.22 -14.47 2.69
C PHE A 86 -1.81 -15.19 3.98
N ASP A 87 -2.36 -16.39 4.20
CA ASP A 87 -2.03 -17.22 5.36
C ASP A 87 -0.61 -17.77 5.20
N SER A 88 0.33 -17.21 5.97
CA SER A 88 1.76 -17.57 5.92
C SER A 88 2.05 -19.03 6.28
N LYS A 89 1.09 -19.74 6.89
CA LYS A 89 1.22 -21.16 7.23
C LYS A 89 0.79 -22.08 6.09
N LYS A 90 0.18 -21.54 5.04
CA LYS A 90 -0.34 -22.31 3.89
C LYS A 90 0.42 -21.96 2.62
N PRO A 91 1.38 -22.79 2.18
CA PRO A 91 2.18 -22.51 0.99
C PRO A 91 1.35 -22.20 -0.26
N ASP A 92 0.19 -22.85 -0.42
CA ASP A 92 -0.69 -22.72 -1.57
C ASP A 92 -1.75 -21.61 -1.45
N SER A 93 -1.79 -20.87 -0.33
CA SER A 93 -2.77 -19.79 -0.10
C SER A 93 -2.86 -18.79 -1.26
N PRO A 94 -1.75 -18.37 -1.91
CA PRO A 94 -1.83 -17.52 -3.09
C PRO A 94 -2.58 -18.14 -4.28
N ASN A 95 -2.36 -19.42 -4.58
CA ASN A 95 -3.04 -20.10 -5.69
C ASN A 95 -4.53 -20.26 -5.40
N GLU A 96 -4.88 -20.71 -4.19
CA GLU A 96 -6.26 -20.91 -3.74
C GLU A 96 -7.07 -19.60 -3.82
N LYS A 97 -6.46 -18.48 -3.42
CA LYS A 97 -7.16 -17.19 -3.29
C LYS A 97 -7.15 -16.34 -4.54
N MET A 98 -6.20 -16.51 -5.46
CA MET A 98 -6.08 -15.65 -6.63
C MET A 98 -7.38 -15.49 -7.45
N PRO A 99 -8.16 -16.56 -7.74
CA PRO A 99 -9.41 -16.42 -8.50
C PRO A 99 -10.46 -15.54 -7.80
N GLU A 100 -10.56 -15.64 -6.48
CA GLU A 100 -11.45 -14.82 -5.66
C GLU A 100 -10.97 -13.37 -5.61
N LEU A 101 -9.67 -13.16 -5.36
CA LEU A 101 -9.06 -11.83 -5.31
C LEU A 101 -9.25 -11.06 -6.62
N LEU A 102 -9.03 -11.69 -7.77
CA LEU A 102 -9.21 -11.05 -9.08
C LEU A 102 -10.67 -10.59 -9.31
N ARG A 103 -11.66 -11.41 -8.88
CA ARG A 103 -13.07 -11.02 -8.97
C ARG A 103 -13.38 -9.81 -8.07
N THR A 104 -12.88 -9.83 -6.85
CA THR A 104 -13.09 -8.73 -5.88
C THR A 104 -12.40 -7.44 -6.33
N LEU A 105 -11.14 -7.50 -6.77
CA LEU A 105 -10.41 -6.32 -7.27
C LEU A 105 -11.18 -5.65 -8.42
N LYS A 106 -11.74 -6.45 -9.33
CA LYS A 106 -12.57 -5.94 -10.43
C LYS A 106 -13.88 -5.32 -9.93
N SER A 107 -14.58 -5.95 -8.99
CA SER A 107 -15.87 -5.45 -8.50
C SER A 107 -15.74 -4.13 -7.74
N ILE A 108 -14.66 -3.95 -6.99
CA ILE A 108 -14.38 -2.71 -6.23
C ILE A 108 -13.59 -1.67 -7.04
N ARG A 109 -13.27 -1.96 -8.31
CA ARG A 109 -12.49 -1.10 -9.21
C ARG A 109 -11.11 -0.71 -8.63
N ALA A 110 -10.50 -1.60 -7.84
CA ALA A 110 -9.17 -1.36 -7.28
C ALA A 110 -8.12 -1.26 -8.39
N ASP A 111 -7.09 -0.47 -8.16
CA ASP A 111 -5.95 -0.39 -9.07
C ASP A 111 -4.95 -1.53 -8.85
N GLY A 112 -4.99 -2.19 -7.69
CA GLY A 112 -4.04 -3.24 -7.37
C GLY A 112 -4.26 -3.97 -6.05
N LEU A 113 -3.47 -5.03 -5.89
CA LEU A 113 -3.36 -5.84 -4.67
C LEU A 113 -2.08 -5.45 -3.92
N SER A 114 -2.20 -5.23 -2.62
CA SER A 114 -1.06 -4.99 -1.74
C SER A 114 -1.01 -6.08 -0.68
N SER A 115 -0.03 -6.98 -0.73
CA SER A 115 -0.02 -8.18 0.13
C SER A 115 1.15 -8.30 1.08
N ASN A 116 0.99 -9.16 2.10
CA ASN A 116 2.13 -9.62 2.89
C ASN A 116 3.16 -10.35 2.00
N ALA A 117 4.41 -10.40 2.43
CA ALA A 117 5.54 -11.04 1.73
C ALA A 117 5.49 -12.58 1.73
N HIS A 118 4.38 -13.16 1.29
CA HIS A 118 4.15 -14.61 1.34
C HIS A 118 5.12 -15.39 0.41
N PRO A 119 5.76 -16.47 0.88
CA PRO A 119 6.76 -17.21 0.09
C PRO A 119 6.16 -17.97 -1.10
N GLY A 120 4.87 -18.30 -1.05
CA GLY A 120 4.13 -18.90 -2.17
C GLY A 120 3.77 -17.94 -3.31
N ILE A 121 3.92 -16.62 -3.13
CA ILE A 121 3.67 -15.67 -4.23
C ILE A 121 4.77 -15.87 -5.27
N ALA A 122 4.38 -15.99 -6.54
CA ALA A 122 5.25 -16.39 -7.63
C ALA A 122 4.99 -15.54 -8.87
N ARG A 123 5.86 -15.64 -9.88
CA ARG A 123 5.77 -14.82 -11.11
C ARG A 123 4.42 -14.97 -11.81
N ALA A 124 3.85 -16.18 -11.81
CA ALA A 124 2.54 -16.45 -12.39
C ALA A 124 1.40 -15.66 -11.72
N HIS A 125 1.49 -15.43 -10.40
CA HIS A 125 0.50 -14.64 -9.66
C HIS A 125 0.52 -13.17 -10.09
N LEU A 126 1.71 -12.56 -10.15
CA LEU A 126 1.86 -11.17 -10.58
C LEU A 126 1.57 -11.00 -12.08
N ALA A 127 1.84 -12.02 -12.91
CA ALA A 127 1.44 -12.04 -14.31
C ALA A 127 -0.08 -12.00 -14.46
N ARG A 128 -0.82 -12.84 -13.73
CA ARG A 128 -2.29 -12.84 -13.72
C ARG A 128 -2.87 -11.51 -13.26
N LEU A 129 -2.33 -10.91 -12.21
CA LEU A 129 -2.74 -9.57 -11.75
C LEU A 129 -2.55 -8.54 -12.86
N ARG A 130 -1.35 -8.49 -13.46
CA ARG A 130 -1.02 -7.55 -14.53
C ARG A 130 -1.89 -7.74 -15.78
N GLU A 131 -2.11 -8.98 -16.21
CA GLU A 131 -2.98 -9.32 -17.34
C GLU A 131 -4.44 -8.88 -17.11
N ALA A 132 -4.88 -8.90 -15.85
CA ALA A 132 -6.18 -8.37 -15.43
C ALA A 132 -6.19 -6.84 -15.20
N GLY A 133 -5.07 -6.14 -15.42
CA GLY A 133 -4.95 -4.69 -15.27
C GLY A 133 -4.59 -4.21 -13.87
N PHE A 134 -4.21 -5.11 -12.95
CA PHE A 134 -3.94 -4.77 -11.55
C PHE A 134 -2.45 -4.67 -11.23
N GLN A 135 -2.11 -3.69 -10.38
CA GLN A 135 -0.81 -3.54 -9.76
C GLN A 135 -0.60 -4.56 -8.64
N HIS A 136 0.67 -4.85 -8.32
CA HIS A 136 1.05 -5.59 -7.12
C HIS A 136 2.00 -4.76 -6.27
N HIS A 137 1.75 -4.73 -4.97
CA HIS A 137 2.59 -4.11 -3.94
C HIS A 137 2.85 -5.12 -2.82
N VAL A 138 3.97 -5.00 -2.12
CA VAL A 138 4.31 -5.93 -1.03
C VAL A 138 4.65 -5.19 0.25
N TRP A 139 4.21 -5.73 1.39
CA TRP A 139 4.48 -5.23 2.73
C TRP A 139 4.72 -6.40 3.71
N THR A 140 5.26 -6.18 4.91
CA THR A 140 6.38 -5.26 5.14
C THR A 140 7.66 -6.06 4.90
N VAL A 141 8.54 -5.57 4.03
CA VAL A 141 9.79 -6.26 3.67
C VAL A 141 10.97 -5.44 4.17
N ASN A 142 11.76 -6.03 5.06
CA ASN A 142 12.86 -5.34 5.75
C ASN A 142 14.26 -5.81 5.32
N ASP A 143 14.34 -6.88 4.52
CA ASP A 143 15.60 -7.43 4.02
C ASP A 143 15.72 -7.32 2.48
N ALA A 144 16.96 -7.21 2.01
CA ALA A 144 17.24 -6.99 0.59
C ALA A 144 16.95 -8.22 -0.28
N THR A 145 17.09 -9.43 0.28
CA THR A 145 16.87 -10.68 -0.47
C THR A 145 15.40 -10.82 -0.86
N THR A 146 14.50 -10.67 0.11
CA THR A 146 13.05 -10.69 -0.12
C THR A 146 12.61 -9.53 -1.00
N ALA A 147 13.16 -8.32 -0.79
CA ALA A 147 12.81 -7.18 -1.62
C ALA A 147 13.20 -7.40 -3.10
N ARG A 148 14.42 -7.88 -3.36
CA ARG A 148 14.88 -8.24 -4.72
C ARG A 148 14.00 -9.30 -5.34
N ARG A 149 13.68 -10.36 -4.61
CA ARG A 149 12.76 -11.40 -5.07
C ARG A 149 11.44 -10.78 -5.56
N PHE A 150 10.77 -9.96 -4.74
CA PHE A 150 9.50 -9.35 -5.16
C PHE A 150 9.63 -8.35 -6.31
N LEU A 151 10.73 -7.60 -6.38
CA LEU A 151 11.03 -6.74 -7.52
C LEU A 151 11.21 -7.57 -8.81
N ASP A 152 11.96 -8.67 -8.74
CA ASP A 152 12.17 -9.58 -9.87
C ASP A 152 10.87 -10.24 -10.32
N LEU A 153 9.94 -10.53 -9.39
CA LEU A 153 8.60 -11.02 -9.71
C LEU A 153 7.73 -9.96 -10.42
N GLY A 154 8.06 -8.67 -10.28
CA GLY A 154 7.35 -7.54 -10.90
C GLY A 154 6.48 -6.70 -9.95
N THR A 155 6.74 -6.71 -8.64
CA THR A 155 6.06 -5.80 -7.71
C THR A 155 6.41 -4.34 -8.04
N GLN A 156 5.46 -3.43 -7.85
CA GLN A 156 5.63 -2.01 -8.20
C GLN A 156 6.13 -1.18 -7.02
N SER A 157 5.83 -1.61 -5.79
CA SER A 157 6.43 -1.01 -4.60
C SER A 157 6.68 -2.06 -3.51
N VAL A 158 7.54 -1.67 -2.58
CA VAL A 158 7.90 -2.41 -1.37
C VAL A 158 7.74 -1.46 -0.18
N THR A 159 6.86 -1.82 0.75
CA THR A 159 6.73 -1.14 2.04
C THR A 159 7.75 -1.71 3.02
N THR A 160 8.51 -0.85 3.70
CA THR A 160 9.64 -1.23 4.56
C THR A 160 9.79 -0.27 5.73
N ASP A 161 10.26 -0.78 6.87
CA ASP A 161 10.64 0.02 8.04
C ASP A 161 12.03 0.66 7.87
N PHE A 162 12.83 0.20 6.89
CA PHE A 162 14.21 0.63 6.70
C PHE A 162 14.49 1.18 5.29
N PRO A 163 13.75 2.21 4.82
CA PRO A 163 13.82 2.68 3.43
C PRO A 163 15.23 3.12 3.01
N GLY A 164 15.98 3.79 3.89
CA GLY A 164 17.35 4.21 3.59
C GLY A 164 18.34 3.05 3.43
N ARG A 165 18.22 2.00 4.26
CA ARG A 165 19.05 0.80 4.19
C ARG A 165 18.70 -0.03 2.97
N LEU A 166 17.41 -0.26 2.75
CA LEU A 166 16.92 -1.09 1.65
C LEU A 166 17.26 -0.45 0.31
N ARG A 167 17.07 0.88 0.18
CA ARG A 167 17.46 1.61 -1.04
C ARG A 167 18.93 1.41 -1.37
N LYS A 168 19.84 1.58 -0.41
CA LYS A 168 21.29 1.36 -0.62
C LYS A 168 21.58 -0.08 -1.06
N ALA A 169 20.98 -1.07 -0.40
CA ALA A 169 21.17 -2.47 -0.75
C ALA A 169 20.65 -2.84 -2.15
N LEU A 170 19.65 -2.11 -2.67
CA LEU A 170 19.10 -2.32 -4.00
C LEU A 170 19.83 -1.54 -5.10
N HIS A 171 20.48 -0.41 -4.78
CA HIS A 171 21.17 0.46 -5.76
C HIS A 171 22.66 0.15 -5.94
N ASN A 172 23.29 -0.59 -5.03
CA ASN A 172 24.70 -1.00 -5.17
C ASN A 172 24.85 -2.10 -6.24
N ARG A 173 24.70 -1.72 -7.51
CA ARG A 173 25.19 -2.42 -8.69
C ARG A 173 26.42 -1.71 -9.22
#